data_AF-A0AAV4PNY8-F1
#
_entry.id   AF-A0AAV4PNY8-F1
#
_cell.length_a   1.000
_cell.length_b   1.000
_cell.length_c   1.000
_cell.angle_alpha   90.00
_cell.angle_beta   90.00
_cell.angle_gamma   90.00
#
_symmetry.space_group_name_H-M   'P 1'
#
loop_
_entity.id
_entity.type
_entity.pdbx_description
1 polymer ?
#
loop_
_entity_poly.entity_id
_entity_poly.type
_entity_poly.pdbx_seq_one_letter_code
_entity_poly.pdbx_strand_id
1 'polypeptide(L)' 'MSYEPIRTEDMIHNLFGGVEKKKQKHHLYKVYASSFQRTITVLSEACDQETICIDIPTAISRPWTKEIEKREYF' A
#
# COMPACT_ATOMS: atom_id res chain seq x y z
N MET A 1 -3.67 -8.25 18.34
CA MET A 1 -3.47 -9.45 17.50
C MET A 1 -2.00 -9.49 17.15
N SER A 2 -1.24 -10.50 17.62
CA SER A 2 0.13 -10.73 17.16
C SER A 2 0.05 -11.51 15.86
N TYR A 3 0.44 -10.88 14.75
CA TYR A 3 0.58 -11.57 13.47
C TYR A 3 1.96 -12.24 13.44
N GLU A 4 1.98 -13.55 13.21
CA GLU A 4 3.23 -14.29 13.02
C GLU A 4 3.61 -14.31 11.53
N PRO A 5 4.88 -14.10 11.19
CA PRO A 5 5.33 -14.12 9.81
C PRO A 5 5.24 -15.55 9.24
N ILE A 6 4.64 -15.68 8.05
CA ILE A 6 4.50 -16.98 7.37
C ILE A 6 5.71 -17.33 6.50
N ARG A 7 6.40 -16.32 5.96
CA ARG A 7 7.66 -16.47 5.22
C ARG A 7 8.39 -15.14 5.16
N THR A 8 9.56 -15.16 4.52
CA THR A 8 10.36 -13.98 4.25
C THR A 8 10.64 -13.89 2.76
N GLU A 9 10.51 -12.70 2.21
CA GLU A 9 10.72 -12.41 0.80
C GLU A 9 11.73 -11.29 0.59
N ASP A 10 12.32 -11.31 -0.59
CA ASP A 10 13.49 -10.54 -0.95
C ASP A 10 13.03 -9.60 -2.09
N MET A 11 12.81 -8.33 -1.79
CA MET A 11 12.12 -7.37 -2.67
C MET A 11 13.05 -6.22 -3.09
N ILE A 12 12.94 -5.79 -4.34
CA ILE A 12 13.56 -4.56 -4.84
C ILE A 12 12.46 -3.51 -4.97
N HIS A 13 12.66 -2.34 -4.37
CA HIS A 13 11.69 -1.26 -4.41
C HIS A 13 11.98 -0.34 -5.59
N ASN A 14 11.02 -0.25 -6.51
CA ASN A 14 11.03 0.72 -7.61
C ASN A 14 10.12 1.87 -7.26
N LEU A 15 10.70 3.07 -7.16
CA LEU A 15 9.97 4.30 -6.82
C LEU A 15 9.68 5.10 -8.10
N PHE A 16 8.68 5.98 -8.01
CA PHE A 16 8.38 6.93 -9.07
C PHE A 16 9.62 7.73 -9.47
N GLY A 17 9.78 7.98 -10.77
CA GLY A 17 10.99 8.62 -11.31
C GLY A 17 12.13 7.64 -11.62
N GLY A 18 11.89 6.33 -11.55
CA GLY A 18 12.87 5.30 -11.93
C GLY A 18 13.96 5.07 -10.89
N VAL A 19 13.71 5.46 -9.63
CA VAL A 19 14.66 5.25 -8.54
C VAL A 19 14.50 3.83 -8.01
N GLU A 20 15.51 3.00 -8.20
CA GLU A 20 15.60 1.68 -7.61
C GLU A 20 16.32 1.74 -6.26
N LYS A 21 15.73 1.16 -5.21
CA LYS A 21 16.42 0.98 -3.93
C LYS A 21 17.04 -0.42 -3.85
N LYS A 22 18.05 -0.53 -2.97
CA LYS A 22 18.69 -1.81 -2.65
C LYS A 22 17.63 -2.84 -2.25
N LYS A 23 17.94 -4.10 -2.57
CA LYS A 23 17.15 -5.26 -2.16
C LYS A 23 16.96 -5.26 -0.64
N GLN A 24 15.70 -5.36 -0.20
CA GLN A 24 15.29 -5.41 1.18
C GLN A 24 14.56 -6.72 1.46
N LYS A 25 14.65 -7.18 2.70
CA LYS A 25 14.04 -8.41 3.16
C LYS A 25 12.78 -8.07 3.95
N HIS A 26 11.67 -8.68 3.59
CA HIS A 26 10.35 -8.41 4.16
C HIS A 26 9.76 -9.69 4.74
N HIS A 27 9.11 -9.57 5.89
CA HIS A 27 8.27 -10.65 6.39
C HIS A 27 6.91 -10.56 5.72
N LEU A 28 6.39 -11.72 5.35
CA LEU A 28 5.07 -11.85 4.76
C LEU A 28 4.10 -12.36 5.82
N TYR A 29 2.91 -11.76 5.89
CA TYR A 29 1.87 -12.09 6.84
C TYR A 29 0.56 -12.41 6.11
N LYS A 30 -0.27 -13.27 6.72
CA LYS A 30 -1.67 -13.45 6.30
C LYS A 30 -2.52 -12.36 6.94
N VAL A 31 -3.21 -11.59 6.11
CA VAL A 31 -4.07 -10.49 6.53
C VAL A 31 -5.52 -10.82 6.17
N TYR A 32 -6.42 -10.54 7.10
CA TYR A 32 -7.86 -10.66 6.89
C TYR A 32 -8.45 -9.26 6.81
N ALA A 33 -9.03 -8.92 5.67
CA ALA A 33 -9.76 -7.68 5.47
C ALA A 33 -11.25 -8.00 5.33
N SER A 34 -12.10 -7.18 5.95
CA SER A 34 -13.55 -7.30 5.80
C SER A 34 -14.18 -5.94 5.55
N SER A 35 -15.22 -5.93 4.72
CA SER A 35 -16.10 -4.75 4.57
C SER A 35 -16.68 -4.34 5.93
N PHE A 36 -17.11 -3.07 6.06
CA PHE A 36 -17.66 -2.55 7.33
C PHE A 36 -18.82 -3.40 7.87
N GLN A 37 -19.71 -3.86 6.99
CA GLN A 37 -20.84 -4.73 7.32
C GLN A 37 -20.48 -6.23 7.29
N ARG A 38 -19.20 -6.59 7.05
CA ARG A 38 -18.67 -7.95 6.97
C ARG A 38 -19.35 -8.86 5.94
N THR A 39 -20.00 -8.28 4.94
CA THR A 39 -20.62 -9.03 3.84
C THR A 39 -19.58 -9.62 2.88
N ILE A 40 -18.43 -8.97 2.78
CA ILE A 40 -17.27 -9.43 2.02
C ILE A 40 -16.08 -9.55 2.97
N THR A 41 -15.40 -10.71 2.92
CA THR A 41 -14.15 -10.97 3.61
C THR A 41 -13.13 -11.50 2.62
N VAL A 42 -11.91 -10.98 2.70
CA VAL A 42 -10.77 -11.38 1.86
C VAL A 42 -9.62 -11.80 2.76
N LEU A 43 -9.05 -12.95 2.45
CA LEU A 43 -7.75 -13.38 2.96
C LEU A 43 -6.70 -13.03 1.92
N SER A 44 -5.70 -12.24 2.31
CA SER A 44 -4.57 -11.89 1.45
C SER A 44 -3.25 -12.11 2.17
N GLU A 45 -2.16 -12.07 1.40
CA GLU A 45 -0.80 -12.00 1.93
C GLU A 45 -0.27 -10.57 1.77
N ALA A 46 0.45 -10.06 2.76
CA ALA A 46 1.05 -8.73 2.71
C ALA A 46 2.45 -8.74 3.33
N CYS A 47 3.38 -8.02 2.71
CA CYS A 47 4.71 -7.78 3.25
C CYS A 47 4.68 -6.67 4.33
N ASP A 48 5.52 -6.78 5.34
CA ASP A 48 5.81 -5.65 6.22
C ASP A 48 6.64 -4.57 5.53
N GLN A 49 6.49 -3.37 6.04
CA GLN A 49 7.31 -2.24 5.66
C GLN A 49 7.28 -1.24 6.82
N GLU A 50 8.46 -0.76 7.24
CA GLU A 50 8.59 0.21 8.33
C GLU A 50 7.88 1.54 8.00
N THR A 51 7.92 1.96 6.74
CA THR A 51 7.21 3.15 6.25
C THR A 51 6.55 2.87 4.92
N ILE A 52 5.21 2.83 4.93
CA ILE A 52 4.39 2.71 3.73
C ILE A 52 4.01 4.14 3.31
N CYS A 53 4.68 4.65 2.27
CA CYS A 53 4.54 6.02 1.73
C CYS A 53 4.98 7.13 2.70
N ILE A 54 6.26 7.53 2.62
CA ILE A 54 6.85 8.55 3.52
C ILE A 54 6.36 9.97 3.21
N ASP A 55 6.38 10.34 1.93
CA ASP A 55 5.98 11.66 1.44
C ASP A 55 5.14 11.42 0.18
N ILE A 56 3.83 11.47 0.32
CA ILE A 56 2.96 11.61 -0.85
C ILE A 56 2.84 13.11 -1.09
N PRO A 57 3.62 13.70 -2.02
CA PRO A 57 3.50 15.12 -2.31
C PRO A 57 2.05 15.40 -2.69
N THR A 58 1.52 16.51 -2.19
CA THR A 58 0.19 16.98 -2.61
C THR A 58 0.16 17.01 -4.12
N ALA A 59 -0.83 16.36 -4.72
CA ALA A 59 -0.99 16.36 -6.17
C ALA A 59 -1.03 17.82 -6.63
N ILE A 60 0.00 18.26 -7.35
CA ILE A 60 0.04 19.60 -7.91
C ILE A 60 -1.15 19.69 -8.86
N SER A 61 -1.97 20.75 -8.72
CA SER A 61 -3.12 20.95 -9.60
C SER A 61 -2.63 21.01 -11.06
N ARG A 62 -3.00 19.98 -11.82
CA ARG A 62 -2.59 19.74 -13.20
C ARG A 62 -3.83 19.29 -13.98
N PRO A 63 -3.83 19.35 -15.32
CA PRO A 63 -5.02 19.01 -16.09
C PRO A 63 -5.60 17.62 -15.79
N TRP A 64 -4.77 16.65 -15.43
CA TRP A 64 -5.18 15.29 -15.02
C TRP A 64 -5.76 15.20 -13.60
N THR A 65 -5.57 16.20 -12.74
CA THR A 65 -6.17 16.23 -11.39
C THR A 65 -7.57 16.85 -11.38
N LYS A 66 -8.03 17.42 -12.50
CA LYS A 66 -9.37 18.03 -12.62
C LYS A 66 -10.52 17.03 -12.40
N GLU A 67 -10.27 15.74 -12.59
CA GLU A 67 -11.25 14.68 -12.31
C GLU A 67 -11.45 14.47 -10.80
N ILE A 68 -10.43 14.77 -9.99
CA ILE A 68 -10.47 14.64 -8.53
C ILE A 68 -11.28 15.78 -7.92
N GLU A 69 -11.17 16.99 -8.48
CA GLU A 69 -11.92 18.19 -8.04
C GLU A 69 -13.45 18.07 -8.25
N LYS A 70 -13.91 17.12 -9.07
CA LYS A 70 -15.35 16.93 -9.37
C LYS A 70 -16.09 16.02 -8.41
N ARG A 71 -15.45 15.50 -7.36
CA ARG A 71 -16.16 14.76 -6.30
C ARG A 71 -16.60 15.72 -5.21
N GLU A 72 -17.77 16.32 -5.40
CA GLU A 72 -18.59 16.81 -4.29
C GLU A 72 -18.90 15.60 -3.41
N TYR A 73 -18.41 15.61 -2.17
CA TYR A 73 -18.84 14.65 -1.16
C TYR A 73 -20.30 14.97 -0.82
N PHE A 74 -21.21 14.05 -1.13
CA PHE A 74 -22.55 14.00 -0.55
C PHE A 74 -22.50 13.44 0.88
#